data_AF-A0A521UIB9-F1
#
_entry.id   AF-A0A521UIB9-F1
#
_cell.length_a   1.000
_cell.length_b   1.000
_cell.length_c   1.000
_cell.angle_alpha   90.00
_cell.angle_beta   90.00
_cell.angle_gamma   90.00
#
_symmetry.space_group_name_H-M   'P 1'
#
loop_
_entity.id
_entity.type
_entity.pdbx_description
1 polymer ?
#
loop_
_entity_poly.entity_id
_entity_poly.type
_entity_poly.pdbx_seq_one_letter_code
_entity_poly.pdbx_strand_id
1 'polypeptide(L)'
;MRLKKLIFSKNNFWIFLGLMAMGLRSIMPPAAVERYYCRGFYLLVRHIFDALTSWMPFALVYVLFAILVILGAQKSIRFFKNRNPWPAKILRGLYGLFAFAGGVVFFFLILWGYNYGRQPLEKSLGISPQPLSVAELRQELELSTAAALQLRQALPAIANSAVPVALLPRNLENTLRSELQKCLRQYGYPVPGKVRARLLYPKGLLLRISTAGVYIPFTGEGHVDPGLHHLQLPFVMVHEMSHGYGFGDEGTCNFLAYLTCRQSGNAFLKYVGELYYWRYVASNYQHFQPEEFEAFKQKLSPGMVNDL
;
A
#
# COMPACT_ATOMS: atom_id res chain seq x y z
N MET A 1 -5.30 48.92 5.29
CA MET A 1 -4.40 48.10 6.15
C MET A 1 -5.04 46.83 6.73
N ARG A 2 -6.38 46.71 6.88
CA ARG A 2 -7.05 45.51 7.44
C ARG A 2 -7.26 44.35 6.45
N LEU A 3 -7.37 44.59 5.14
CA LEU A 3 -7.51 43.52 4.12
C LEU A 3 -6.22 42.71 3.91
N LYS A 4 -5.04 43.36 3.85
CA LYS A 4 -3.73 42.69 3.70
C LYS A 4 -3.40 41.74 4.87
N LYS A 5 -3.90 42.01 6.09
CA LYS A 5 -3.76 41.13 7.27
C LYS A 5 -4.67 39.89 7.21
N LEU A 6 -5.77 39.94 6.46
CA LEU A 6 -6.64 38.79 6.23
C LEU A 6 -6.01 37.83 5.20
N ILE A 7 -5.43 38.38 4.13
CA ILE A 7 -4.84 37.60 3.01
C ILE A 7 -3.63 36.76 3.47
N PHE A 8 -2.88 37.18 4.50
CA PHE A 8 -1.78 36.41 5.10
C PHE A 8 -2.06 35.90 6.53
N SER A 9 -3.28 35.45 6.80
CA SER A 9 -3.51 34.67 8.02
C SER A 9 -2.89 33.27 7.86
N LYS A 10 -2.35 32.68 8.94
CA LYS A 10 -1.80 31.31 8.93
C LYS A 10 -2.77 30.28 8.35
N ASN A 11 -4.08 30.52 8.45
CA ASN A 11 -5.10 29.64 7.91
C ASN A 11 -5.23 29.75 6.39
N ASN A 12 -5.23 30.97 5.83
CA ASN A 12 -5.26 31.17 4.38
C ASN A 12 -4.05 30.57 3.69
N PHE A 13 -2.88 30.60 4.34
CA PHE A 13 -1.67 29.98 3.84
C PHE A 13 -1.85 28.47 3.57
N TRP A 14 -2.39 27.71 4.52
CA TRP A 14 -2.58 26.26 4.34
C TRP A 14 -3.67 25.91 3.33
N ILE A 15 -4.75 26.70 3.27
CA ILE A 15 -5.79 26.54 2.25
C ILE A 15 -5.18 26.77 0.86
N PHE A 16 -4.43 27.87 0.69
CA PHE A 16 -3.75 28.19 -0.55
C PHE A 16 -2.77 27.09 -0.97
N LEU A 17 -1.92 26.62 -0.05
CA LEU A 17 -0.97 25.54 -0.35
C LEU A 17 -1.67 24.25 -0.79
N GLY A 18 -2.76 23.85 -0.12
CA GLY A 18 -3.55 22.69 -0.50
C GLY A 18 -4.13 22.82 -1.91
N LEU A 19 -4.78 23.95 -2.19
CA LEU A 19 -5.36 24.23 -3.52
C LEU A 19 -4.29 24.31 -4.61
N MET A 20 -3.15 24.95 -4.33
CA MET A 20 -2.02 25.03 -5.25
C MET A 20 -1.45 23.64 -5.56
N ALA A 21 -1.27 22.79 -4.55
CA ALA A 21 -0.77 21.43 -4.74
C ALA A 21 -1.76 20.58 -5.56
N MET A 22 -3.07 20.73 -5.35
CA MET A 22 -4.09 20.08 -6.16
C MET A 22 -4.05 20.59 -7.61
N GLY A 23 -4.01 21.90 -7.81
CA GLY A 23 -3.92 22.52 -9.14
C GLY A 23 -2.70 22.03 -9.91
N LEU A 24 -1.52 21.98 -9.26
CA LEU A 24 -0.30 21.45 -9.86
C LEU A 24 -0.46 19.98 -10.25
N ARG A 25 -1.07 19.14 -9.40
CA ARG A 25 -1.33 17.72 -9.72
C ARG A 25 -2.22 17.56 -10.95
N SER A 26 -3.23 18.40 -11.09
CA SER A 26 -4.22 18.31 -12.18
C SER A 26 -3.64 18.67 -13.55
N ILE A 27 -2.61 19.52 -13.60
CA ILE A 27 -2.01 19.97 -14.86
C ILE A 27 -0.74 19.21 -15.26
N MET A 28 -0.10 18.50 -14.33
CA MET A 28 1.14 17.77 -14.62
C MET A 28 0.87 16.49 -15.44
N PRO A 29 1.46 16.35 -16.64
CA PRO A 29 1.34 15.12 -17.41
C PRO A 29 2.15 13.97 -16.77
N PRO A 30 1.80 12.70 -17.01
CA PRO A 30 2.48 11.56 -16.38
C PRO A 30 4.00 11.52 -16.57
N ALA A 31 4.49 11.91 -17.75
CA ALA A 31 5.93 12.00 -18.01
C ALA A 31 6.64 13.04 -17.13
N ALA A 32 5.99 14.17 -16.83
CA ALA A 32 6.55 15.19 -15.94
C ALA A 32 6.53 14.73 -14.49
N VAL A 33 5.44 14.07 -14.04
CA VAL A 33 5.35 13.48 -12.70
C VAL A 33 6.44 12.42 -12.51
N GLU A 34 6.59 11.51 -13.48
CA GLU A 34 7.63 10.46 -13.44
C GLU A 34 9.03 11.07 -13.30
N ARG A 35 9.38 12.04 -14.15
CA ARG A 35 10.72 12.63 -14.21
C ARG A 35 11.05 13.49 -13.00
N TYR A 36 10.18 14.44 -12.66
CA TYR A 36 10.50 15.48 -11.67
C TYR A 36 10.10 15.08 -10.25
N TYR A 37 8.97 14.39 -10.09
CA TYR A 37 8.49 13.97 -8.78
C TYR A 37 8.97 12.55 -8.45
N CYS A 38 8.49 11.52 -9.15
CA CYS A 38 8.71 10.11 -8.74
C CYS A 38 10.20 9.71 -8.75
N ARG A 39 10.94 10.06 -9.82
CA ARG A 39 12.37 9.78 -9.97
C ARG A 39 13.28 10.92 -9.48
N GLY A 40 12.70 12.01 -8.99
CA GLY A 40 13.41 13.19 -8.51
C GLY A 40 13.09 13.46 -7.04
N PHE A 41 12.19 14.40 -6.80
CA PHE A 41 11.85 14.89 -5.45
C PHE A 41 11.43 13.77 -4.48
N TYR A 42 10.65 12.79 -4.92
CA TYR A 42 10.18 11.71 -4.06
C TYR A 42 11.33 10.83 -3.53
N LEU A 43 12.46 10.73 -4.26
CA LEU A 43 13.64 10.02 -3.76
C LEU A 43 14.23 10.71 -2.54
N LEU A 44 14.27 12.05 -2.53
CA LEU A 44 14.68 12.83 -1.35
C LEU A 44 13.72 12.61 -0.18
N VAL A 45 12.41 12.66 -0.43
CA VAL A 45 11.39 12.36 0.59
C VAL A 45 11.61 10.97 1.18
N ARG A 46 11.95 9.98 0.34
CA ARG A 46 12.23 8.63 0.83
C ARG A 46 13.47 8.51 1.69
N HIS A 47 14.55 9.22 1.37
CA HIS A 47 15.73 9.25 2.21
C HIS A 47 15.45 9.88 3.58
N ILE A 48 14.62 10.93 3.63
CA ILE A 48 14.20 11.55 4.89
C ILE A 48 13.38 10.55 5.73
N PHE A 49 12.38 9.89 5.15
CA PHE A 49 11.61 8.88 5.87
C PHE A 49 12.46 7.68 6.31
N ASP A 50 13.45 7.27 5.50
CA ASP A 50 14.36 6.18 5.86
C ASP A 50 15.19 6.53 7.11
N ALA A 51 15.71 7.76 7.17
CA ALA A 51 16.43 8.24 8.35
C ALA A 51 15.54 8.25 9.61
N LEU A 52 14.31 8.73 9.49
CA LEU A 52 13.35 8.79 10.61
C LEU A 52 12.92 7.40 11.08
N THR A 53 12.56 6.51 10.14
CA THR A 53 12.00 5.19 10.45
C THR A 53 13.06 4.20 10.89
N SER A 54 14.31 4.35 10.44
CA SER A 54 15.42 3.47 10.84
C SER A 54 15.80 3.61 12.32
N TRP A 55 15.54 4.76 12.94
CA TRP A 55 15.84 5.00 14.36
C TRP A 55 14.74 4.48 15.30
N MET A 56 13.53 4.26 14.80
CA MET A 56 12.38 3.93 15.65
C MET A 56 12.15 2.40 15.73
N PRO A 57 12.09 1.80 16.92
CA PRO A 57 11.82 0.36 17.06
C PRO A 57 10.34 0.02 16.81
N PHE A 58 9.45 1.01 16.80
CA PHE A 58 8.01 0.86 16.58
C PHE A 58 7.51 1.73 15.41
N ALA A 59 6.26 1.50 14.98
CA ALA A 59 5.65 2.22 13.85
C ALA A 59 5.36 3.70 14.20
N LEU A 60 5.77 4.62 13.32
CA LEU A 60 5.60 6.05 13.53
C LEU A 60 4.14 6.49 13.50
N VAL A 61 3.24 5.65 12.97
CA VAL A 61 1.79 5.93 12.97
C VAL A 61 1.25 6.11 14.38
N TYR A 62 1.82 5.43 15.39
CA TYR A 62 1.44 5.63 16.79
C TYR A 62 1.82 7.02 17.32
N VAL A 63 3.00 7.52 16.93
CA VAL A 63 3.44 8.88 17.27
C VAL A 63 2.54 9.90 16.60
N LEU A 64 2.29 9.72 15.29
CA LEU A 64 1.39 10.59 14.52
C LEU A 64 0.01 10.64 15.16
N PHE A 65 -0.56 9.48 15.51
CA PHE A 65 -1.87 9.40 16.16
C PHE A 65 -1.89 10.12 17.51
N ALA A 66 -0.88 9.91 18.37
CA ALA A 66 -0.77 10.59 19.65
C ALA A 66 -0.69 12.13 19.49
N ILE A 67 0.10 12.62 18.53
CA ILE A 67 0.19 14.05 18.21
C ILE A 67 -1.18 14.60 17.79
N LEU A 68 -1.89 13.90 16.89
CA LEU A 68 -3.21 14.32 16.42
C LEU A 68 -4.24 14.36 17.54
N VAL A 69 -4.25 13.37 18.44
CA VAL A 69 -5.14 13.34 19.62
C VAL A 69 -4.85 14.52 20.55
N ILE A 70 -3.58 14.79 20.87
CA ILE A 70 -3.17 15.90 21.74
C ILE A 70 -3.58 17.24 21.12
N LEU A 71 -3.29 17.46 19.83
CA LEU A 71 -3.65 18.69 19.13
C LEU A 71 -5.18 18.87 19.06
N GLY A 72 -5.92 17.79 18.79
CA GLY A 72 -7.38 17.77 18.81
C GLY A 72 -7.93 18.16 20.18
N ALA A 73 -7.45 17.53 21.26
CA ALA A 73 -7.85 17.84 22.62
C ALA A 73 -7.57 19.30 22.99
N GLN A 74 -6.37 19.82 22.68
CA GLN A 74 -6.02 21.22 22.93
C GLN A 74 -6.94 22.19 22.18
N LYS A 75 -7.26 21.89 20.90
CA LYS A 75 -8.18 22.71 20.09
C LYS A 75 -9.59 22.67 20.65
N SER A 76 -10.08 21.50 21.06
CA SER A 76 -11.39 21.32 21.70
C SER A 76 -11.49 22.08 23.02
N ILE A 77 -10.50 21.96 23.91
CA ILE A 77 -10.46 22.71 25.17
C ILE A 77 -10.50 24.22 24.92
N ARG A 78 -9.70 24.72 23.96
CA ARG A 78 -9.72 26.14 23.59
C ARG A 78 -11.05 26.59 23.00
N PHE A 79 -11.72 25.73 22.22
CA PHE A 79 -13.04 26.01 21.66
C PHE A 79 -14.09 26.21 22.76
N PHE A 80 -14.13 25.33 23.77
CA PHE A 80 -15.08 25.42 24.88
C PHE A 80 -14.76 26.52 25.90
N LYS A 81 -13.47 26.81 26.16
CA LYS A 81 -13.05 27.89 27.07
C LYS A 81 -13.24 29.30 26.50
N ASN A 82 -13.34 29.42 25.18
CA ASN A 82 -13.51 30.71 24.51
C ASN A 82 -14.87 31.34 24.91
N ARG A 83 -14.89 32.63 25.25
CA ARG A 83 -16.12 33.35 25.67
C ARG A 83 -16.85 34.05 24.51
N ASN A 84 -16.34 33.95 23.28
CA ASN A 84 -16.98 34.55 22.10
C ASN A 84 -18.39 33.98 21.83
N PRO A 85 -19.28 34.72 21.13
CA PRO A 85 -20.58 34.21 20.69
C PRO A 85 -20.47 32.95 19.82
N TRP A 86 -21.49 32.09 19.90
CA TRP A 86 -21.53 30.80 19.18
C TRP A 86 -21.28 30.91 17.66
N PRO A 87 -21.91 31.83 16.91
CA PRO A 87 -21.66 31.94 15.47
C PRO A 87 -20.19 32.24 15.13
N ALA A 88 -19.56 33.13 15.90
CA ALA A 88 -18.15 33.49 15.72
C ALA A 88 -17.20 32.34 16.09
N LYS A 89 -17.55 31.52 17.08
CA LYS A 89 -16.80 30.30 17.44
C LYS A 89 -16.87 29.26 16.32
N ILE A 90 -18.07 28.99 15.81
CA ILE A 90 -18.31 28.00 14.76
C ILE A 90 -17.57 28.40 13.49
N LEU A 91 -17.73 29.65 13.03
CA LEU A 91 -17.07 30.13 11.81
C LEU A 91 -15.53 30.02 11.92
N ARG A 92 -14.96 30.39 13.06
CA ARG A 92 -13.51 30.29 13.31
C ARG A 92 -13.05 28.84 13.38
N GLY A 93 -13.87 27.93 13.93
CA GLY A 93 -13.65 26.49 13.96
C GLY A 93 -13.64 25.89 12.56
N LEU A 94 -14.68 26.14 11.75
CA LEU A 94 -14.79 25.68 10.36
C LEU A 94 -13.62 26.19 9.51
N TYR A 95 -13.29 27.47 9.63
CA TYR A 95 -12.15 28.05 8.91
C TYR A 95 -10.82 27.42 9.33
N GLY A 96 -10.65 27.08 10.61
CA GLY A 96 -9.50 26.30 11.09
C GLY A 96 -9.48 24.87 10.55
N LEU A 97 -10.64 24.23 10.41
CA LEU A 97 -10.77 22.89 9.83
C LEU A 97 -10.42 22.89 8.33
N PHE A 98 -10.89 23.89 7.56
CA PHE A 98 -10.49 24.05 6.16
C PHE A 98 -8.98 24.28 6.00
N ALA A 99 -8.37 25.08 6.88
CA ALA A 99 -6.93 25.26 6.89
C ALA A 99 -6.19 23.96 7.23
N PHE A 100 -6.67 23.19 8.20
CA PHE A 100 -6.11 21.89 8.52
C PHE A 100 -6.23 20.92 7.35
N ALA A 101 -7.40 20.83 6.71
CA ALA A 101 -7.62 20.01 5.52
C ALA A 101 -6.70 20.43 4.37
N GLY A 102 -6.52 21.73 4.12
CA GLY A 102 -5.59 22.24 3.13
C GLY A 102 -4.14 21.81 3.40
N GLY A 103 -3.71 21.85 4.66
CA GLY A 103 -2.41 21.33 5.09
C GLY A 103 -2.29 19.82 4.89
N VAL A 104 -3.30 19.04 5.27
CA VAL A 104 -3.35 17.58 5.05
C VAL A 104 -3.22 17.24 3.58
N VAL A 105 -3.98 17.91 2.71
CA VAL A 105 -3.92 17.70 1.25
C VAL A 105 -2.55 18.07 0.70
N PHE A 106 -1.99 19.22 1.09
CA PHE A 106 -0.66 19.66 0.68
C PHE A 106 0.42 18.63 1.04
N PHE A 107 0.48 18.22 2.31
CA PHE A 107 1.46 17.25 2.77
C PHE A 107 1.22 15.87 2.18
N PHE A 108 -0.03 15.41 2.05
CA PHE A 108 -0.33 14.17 1.36
C PHE A 108 0.24 14.17 -0.05
N LEU A 109 -0.06 15.20 -0.85
CA LEU A 109 0.36 15.28 -2.24
C LEU A 109 1.88 15.37 -2.40
N ILE A 110 2.55 16.21 -1.60
CA ILE A 110 4.00 16.40 -1.67
C ILE A 110 4.78 15.23 -1.08
N LEU A 111 4.31 14.62 0.01
CA LEU A 111 5.00 13.48 0.63
C LEU A 111 4.80 12.20 -0.16
N TRP A 112 3.68 12.05 -0.88
CA TRP A 112 3.41 10.81 -1.60
C TRP A 112 2.41 10.92 -2.75
N GLY A 113 1.31 11.65 -2.61
CA GLY A 113 0.13 11.57 -3.49
C GLY A 113 0.37 11.91 -4.96
N TYR A 114 1.42 12.65 -5.31
CA TYR A 114 1.80 12.81 -6.72
C TYR A 114 2.24 11.49 -7.38
N ASN A 115 2.59 10.45 -6.62
CA ASN A 115 2.86 9.11 -7.15
C ASN A 115 1.65 8.48 -7.87
N TYR A 116 0.41 8.92 -7.62
CA TYR A 116 -0.74 8.51 -8.45
C TYR A 116 -0.68 9.04 -9.89
N GLY A 117 0.14 10.06 -10.15
CA GLY A 117 0.34 10.60 -11.49
C GLY A 117 1.47 9.92 -12.25
N ARG A 118 2.02 8.82 -11.72
CA ARG A 118 3.10 8.07 -12.35
C ARG A 118 2.73 7.65 -13.77
N GLN A 119 3.74 7.52 -14.64
CA GLN A 119 3.55 6.81 -15.89
C GLN A 119 3.12 5.35 -15.59
N PRO A 120 2.04 4.85 -16.20
CA PRO A 120 1.56 3.48 -15.98
C PRO A 120 2.67 2.45 -16.26
N LEU A 121 2.71 1.39 -15.45
CA LEU A 121 3.74 0.36 -15.54
C LEU A 121 3.68 -0.38 -16.88
N GLU A 122 2.48 -0.61 -17.40
CA GLU A 122 2.20 -1.29 -18.66
C GLU A 122 2.92 -0.60 -19.83
N LYS A 123 2.90 0.75 -19.84
CA LYS A 123 3.63 1.54 -20.84
C LYS A 123 5.14 1.37 -20.73
N SER A 124 5.65 1.21 -19.50
CA SER A 124 7.08 0.99 -19.26
C SER A 124 7.51 -0.42 -19.67
N LEU A 125 6.60 -1.39 -19.55
CA LEU A 125 6.79 -2.78 -19.97
C LEU A 125 6.52 -3.02 -21.46
N GLY A 126 5.97 -2.03 -22.18
CA GLY A 126 5.57 -2.19 -23.58
C GLY A 126 4.41 -3.16 -23.77
N ILE A 127 3.56 -3.35 -22.75
CA ILE A 127 2.40 -4.24 -22.80
C ILE A 127 1.10 -3.43 -22.88
N SER A 128 0.08 -4.02 -23.49
CA SER A 128 -1.28 -3.48 -23.53
C SER A 128 -2.23 -4.54 -23.01
N PRO A 129 -2.47 -4.60 -21.68
CA PRO A 129 -3.35 -5.61 -21.09
C PRO A 129 -4.73 -5.56 -21.72
N GLN A 130 -5.26 -6.73 -22.06
CA GLN A 130 -6.64 -6.89 -22.53
C GLN A 130 -7.43 -7.66 -21.48
N PRO A 131 -8.74 -7.39 -21.33
CA PRO A 131 -9.60 -8.24 -20.52
C PRO A 131 -9.58 -9.67 -21.03
N LEU A 132 -9.54 -10.64 -20.11
CA LEU A 132 -9.64 -12.06 -20.45
C LEU A 132 -11.09 -12.42 -20.76
N SER A 133 -11.30 -13.27 -21.76
CA SER A 133 -12.57 -14.00 -21.93
C SER A 133 -12.75 -15.05 -20.82
N VAL A 134 -13.98 -15.52 -20.63
CA VAL A 134 -14.27 -16.58 -19.65
C VAL A 134 -13.51 -17.87 -19.97
N ALA A 135 -13.32 -18.19 -21.25
CA ALA A 135 -12.56 -19.36 -21.67
C ALA A 135 -11.06 -19.23 -21.34
N GLU A 136 -10.46 -18.07 -21.59
CA GLU A 136 -9.07 -17.78 -21.20
C GLU A 136 -8.92 -17.78 -19.67
N LEU A 137 -9.90 -17.25 -18.94
CA LEU A 137 -9.90 -17.27 -17.48
C LEU A 137 -9.96 -18.69 -16.92
N ARG A 138 -10.75 -19.59 -17.54
CA ARG A 138 -10.78 -21.01 -17.20
C ARG A 138 -9.42 -21.67 -17.45
N GLN A 139 -8.81 -21.40 -18.60
CA GLN A 139 -7.49 -21.93 -18.95
C GLN A 139 -6.44 -21.44 -17.95
N GLU A 140 -6.46 -20.17 -17.59
CA GLU A 140 -5.55 -19.60 -16.60
C GLU A 140 -5.78 -20.20 -15.20
N LEU A 141 -7.03 -20.50 -14.83
CA LEU A 141 -7.33 -21.19 -13.58
C LEU A 141 -6.69 -22.58 -13.55
N GLU A 142 -6.78 -23.34 -14.63
CA GLU A 142 -6.15 -24.67 -14.75
C GLU A 142 -4.62 -24.57 -14.69
N LEU A 143 -4.02 -23.62 -15.43
CA LEU A 143 -2.57 -23.40 -15.47
C LEU A 143 -2.00 -22.96 -14.11
N SER A 144 -2.60 -21.93 -13.50
CA SER A 144 -2.18 -21.44 -12.18
C SER A 144 -2.39 -22.48 -11.08
N THR A 145 -3.41 -23.34 -11.19
CA THR A 145 -3.59 -24.48 -10.27
C THR A 145 -2.44 -25.47 -10.39
N ALA A 146 -2.08 -25.86 -11.61
CA ALA A 146 -0.97 -26.78 -11.84
C ALA A 146 0.36 -26.19 -11.34
N ALA A 147 0.61 -24.91 -11.60
CA ALA A 147 1.80 -24.20 -11.13
C ALA A 147 1.86 -24.11 -9.59
N ALA A 148 0.75 -23.77 -8.94
CA ALA A 148 0.66 -23.71 -7.48
C ALA A 148 0.92 -25.09 -6.86
N LEU A 149 0.33 -26.17 -7.40
CA LEU A 149 0.55 -27.53 -6.93
C LEU A 149 2.01 -27.98 -7.11
N GLN A 150 2.62 -27.67 -8.24
CA GLN A 150 4.03 -27.99 -8.50
C GLN A 150 4.95 -27.28 -7.48
N LEU A 151 4.75 -25.99 -7.25
CA LEU A 151 5.52 -25.22 -6.27
C LEU A 151 5.28 -25.72 -4.84
N ARG A 152 4.05 -26.12 -4.52
CA ARG A 152 3.69 -26.70 -3.23
C ARG A 152 4.42 -28.02 -2.96
N GLN A 153 4.48 -28.91 -3.96
CA GLN A 153 5.19 -30.19 -3.85
C GLN A 153 6.70 -30.03 -3.64
N ALA A 154 7.28 -28.92 -4.10
CA ALA A 154 8.69 -28.59 -3.87
C ALA A 154 8.97 -28.08 -2.44
N LEU A 155 7.93 -27.82 -1.62
CA LEU A 155 8.11 -27.42 -0.23
C LEU A 155 8.44 -28.64 0.65
N PRO A 156 9.36 -28.50 1.62
CA PRO A 156 9.81 -29.62 2.42
C PRO A 156 8.69 -30.16 3.34
N ALA A 157 8.43 -31.47 3.22
CA ALA A 157 7.62 -32.27 4.14
C ALA A 157 6.14 -31.85 4.28
N ILE A 158 5.48 -31.49 3.17
CA ILE A 158 4.07 -31.08 3.15
C ILE A 158 3.29 -31.99 2.20
N ALA A 159 2.75 -33.09 2.72
CA ALA A 159 1.78 -33.91 1.99
C ALA A 159 0.41 -33.20 2.00
N ASN A 160 -0.58 -33.74 2.70
CA ASN A 160 -1.92 -33.17 2.78
C ASN A 160 -2.10 -32.12 3.88
N SER A 161 -1.10 -31.90 4.75
CA SER A 161 -1.17 -30.89 5.82
C SER A 161 -1.04 -29.47 5.28
N ALA A 162 -1.59 -28.48 5.98
CA ALA A 162 -1.37 -27.07 5.68
C ALA A 162 0.12 -26.71 5.75
N VAL A 163 0.55 -25.75 4.94
CA VAL A 163 1.93 -25.25 4.96
C VAL A 163 2.23 -24.63 6.33
N PRO A 164 3.29 -25.05 7.04
CA PRO A 164 3.55 -24.57 8.39
C PRO A 164 4.21 -23.19 8.40
N VAL A 165 3.93 -22.40 9.44
CA VAL A 165 4.55 -21.08 9.67
C VAL A 165 6.08 -21.12 9.76
N ALA A 166 6.66 -22.28 10.11
CA ALA A 166 8.11 -22.47 10.20
C ALA A 166 8.87 -22.25 8.88
N LEU A 167 8.18 -22.31 7.72
CA LEU A 167 8.76 -22.01 6.42
C LEU A 167 8.80 -20.51 6.09
N LEU A 168 8.13 -19.68 6.90
CA LEU A 168 8.21 -18.24 6.76
C LEU A 168 9.65 -17.77 7.03
N PRO A 169 10.27 -16.97 6.14
CA PRO A 169 11.61 -16.46 6.36
C PRO A 169 11.76 -15.73 7.70
N ARG A 170 12.76 -16.11 8.52
CA ARG A 170 12.99 -15.51 9.86
C ARG A 170 13.14 -13.98 9.82
N ASN A 171 13.78 -13.45 8.78
CA ASN A 171 13.96 -12.01 8.56
C ASN A 171 13.06 -11.51 7.43
N LEU A 172 11.77 -11.85 7.51
CA LEU A 172 10.79 -11.70 6.43
C LEU A 172 10.85 -10.33 5.77
N GLU A 173 10.76 -9.25 6.55
CA GLU A 173 10.72 -7.89 6.02
C GLU A 173 11.99 -7.57 5.20
N ASN A 174 13.18 -7.90 5.70
CA ASN A 174 14.42 -7.64 4.97
C ASN A 174 14.57 -8.51 3.73
N THR A 175 14.17 -9.79 3.82
CA THR A 175 14.15 -10.70 2.67
C THR A 175 13.25 -10.15 1.57
N LEU A 176 12.00 -9.83 1.90
CA LEU A 176 11.02 -9.28 0.96
C LEU A 176 11.46 -7.96 0.35
N ARG A 177 12.01 -7.06 1.17
CA ARG A 177 12.55 -5.79 0.67
C ARG A 177 13.67 -6.03 -0.32
N SER A 178 14.59 -6.94 -0.02
CA SER A 178 15.70 -7.28 -0.93
C SER A 178 15.19 -7.83 -2.26
N GLU A 179 14.24 -8.77 -2.23
CA GLU A 179 13.63 -9.33 -3.44
C GLU A 179 12.88 -8.26 -4.25
N LEU A 180 12.08 -7.39 -3.61
CA LEU A 180 11.39 -6.29 -4.28
C LEU A 180 12.39 -5.31 -4.89
N GLN A 181 13.47 -4.98 -4.19
CA GLN A 181 14.51 -4.10 -4.74
C GLN A 181 15.19 -4.71 -5.98
N LYS A 182 15.44 -6.03 -5.99
CA LYS A 182 15.97 -6.71 -7.18
C LYS A 182 14.98 -6.61 -8.36
N CYS A 183 13.71 -6.93 -8.11
CA CYS A 183 12.62 -6.82 -9.09
C CYS A 183 12.56 -5.39 -9.66
N LEU A 184 12.47 -4.36 -8.81
CA LEU A 184 12.40 -2.97 -9.25
C LEU A 184 13.63 -2.52 -10.04
N ARG A 185 14.84 -2.93 -9.63
CA ARG A 185 16.08 -2.61 -10.37
C ARG A 185 16.08 -3.24 -11.78
N GLN A 186 15.56 -4.46 -11.93
CA GLN A 186 15.45 -5.13 -13.22
C GLN A 186 14.59 -4.32 -14.21
N TYR A 187 13.55 -3.64 -13.72
CA TYR A 187 12.69 -2.76 -14.52
C TYR A 187 13.14 -1.29 -14.50
N GLY A 188 14.36 -1.00 -14.06
CA GLY A 188 14.94 0.34 -14.11
C GLY A 188 14.31 1.35 -13.16
N TYR A 189 13.70 0.90 -12.06
CA TYR A 189 13.15 1.77 -11.02
C TYR A 189 14.15 2.04 -9.89
N PRO A 190 14.22 3.28 -9.38
CA PRO A 190 15.06 3.61 -8.24
C PRO A 190 14.50 2.97 -6.96
N VAL A 191 15.41 2.56 -6.07
CA VAL A 191 15.07 1.86 -4.82
C VAL A 191 15.69 2.56 -3.61
N PRO A 192 15.29 3.80 -3.30
CA PRO A 192 15.88 4.59 -2.22
C PRO A 192 15.53 4.04 -0.83
N GLY A 193 16.52 4.00 0.05
CA GLY A 193 16.35 3.73 1.48
C GLY A 193 15.82 2.33 1.82
N LYS A 194 15.34 2.16 3.05
CA LYS A 194 14.77 0.92 3.59
C LYS A 194 13.28 1.08 3.84
N VAL A 195 12.49 1.02 2.75
CA VAL A 195 11.03 1.02 2.83
C VAL A 195 10.56 -0.07 3.80
N ARG A 196 9.72 0.31 4.78
CA ARG A 196 9.24 -0.58 5.84
C ARG A 196 7.85 -1.10 5.52
N ALA A 197 7.60 -2.36 5.89
CA ALA A 197 6.26 -2.90 6.07
C ALA A 197 6.17 -3.45 7.50
N ARG A 198 5.61 -2.66 8.42
CA ARG A 198 5.57 -3.00 9.85
C ARG A 198 4.28 -3.71 10.22
N LEU A 199 4.37 -4.62 11.18
CA LEU A 199 3.17 -5.19 11.79
C LEU A 199 2.48 -4.13 12.64
N LEU A 200 1.20 -3.88 12.37
CA LEU A 200 0.39 -2.91 13.10
C LEU A 200 -0.44 -3.60 14.17
N TYR A 201 -0.10 -3.34 15.42
CA TYR A 201 -0.83 -3.84 16.59
C TYR A 201 -1.93 -2.86 17.05
N PRO A 202 -2.98 -3.35 17.72
CA PRO A 202 -3.23 -4.76 18.08
C PRO A 202 -3.62 -5.64 16.88
N LYS A 203 -3.44 -6.96 17.01
CA LYS A 203 -3.84 -7.96 16.01
C LYS A 203 -5.32 -7.81 15.64
N GLY A 204 -5.61 -7.81 14.34
CA GLY A 204 -6.95 -7.65 13.77
C GLY A 204 -7.43 -6.19 13.67
N LEU A 205 -6.60 -5.19 14.01
CA LEU A 205 -6.98 -3.78 13.91
C LEU A 205 -7.39 -3.39 12.48
N LEU A 206 -6.58 -3.76 11.49
CA LEU A 206 -6.86 -3.45 10.08
C LEU A 206 -7.96 -4.35 9.53
N LEU A 207 -7.97 -5.62 9.93
CA LEU A 207 -8.99 -6.58 9.47
C LEU A 207 -10.41 -6.18 9.90
N ARG A 208 -10.56 -5.53 11.07
CA ARG A 208 -11.85 -5.00 11.54
C ARG A 208 -12.42 -3.88 10.68
N ILE A 209 -11.58 -3.22 9.88
CA ILE A 209 -11.99 -2.21 8.90
C ILE A 209 -11.83 -2.73 7.46
N SER A 210 -11.80 -4.06 7.29
CA SER A 210 -11.75 -4.75 6.00
C SER A 210 -10.51 -4.44 5.15
N THR A 211 -9.36 -4.18 5.79
CA THR A 211 -8.07 -4.08 5.08
C THR A 211 -7.00 -4.98 5.67
N ALA A 212 -6.15 -5.56 4.82
CA ALA A 212 -5.04 -6.44 5.21
C ALA A 212 -3.77 -5.64 5.52
N GLY A 213 -3.59 -4.52 4.83
CA GLY A 213 -2.45 -3.62 4.95
C GLY A 213 -2.85 -2.18 4.64
N VAL A 214 -1.95 -1.25 4.94
CA VAL A 214 -2.09 0.16 4.59
C VAL A 214 -0.74 0.87 4.58
N TYR A 215 -0.46 1.58 3.50
CA TYR A 215 0.63 2.53 3.45
C TYR A 215 0.17 3.89 4.00
N ILE A 216 0.95 4.46 4.92
CA ILE A 216 0.64 5.74 5.56
C ILE A 216 1.60 6.81 5.03
N PRO A 217 1.18 7.68 4.08
CA PRO A 217 2.02 8.71 3.47
C PRO A 217 2.71 9.65 4.45
N PHE A 218 2.05 9.99 5.55
CA PHE A 218 2.55 10.96 6.54
C PHE A 218 3.69 10.40 7.39
N THR A 219 3.84 9.07 7.47
CA THR A 219 4.95 8.41 8.17
C THR A 219 5.92 7.73 7.22
N GLY A 220 5.51 7.53 5.97
CA GLY A 220 6.32 6.87 4.96
C GLY A 220 6.51 5.38 5.22
N GLU A 221 5.57 4.73 5.91
CA GLU A 221 5.63 3.31 6.28
C GLU A 221 4.43 2.55 5.75
N GLY A 222 4.69 1.36 5.18
CA GLY A 222 3.69 0.33 4.97
C GLY A 222 3.37 -0.37 6.28
N HIS A 223 2.12 -0.80 6.45
CA HIS A 223 1.65 -1.51 7.63
C HIS A 223 0.85 -2.73 7.23
N VAL A 224 1.00 -3.83 7.96
CA VAL A 224 0.28 -5.07 7.71
C VAL A 224 -0.31 -5.59 9.01
N ASP A 225 -1.50 -6.19 8.95
CA ASP A 225 -2.12 -6.77 10.14
C ASP A 225 -1.39 -8.06 10.56
N PRO A 226 -0.90 -8.20 11.81
CA PRO A 226 -0.30 -9.43 12.28
C PRO A 226 -1.33 -10.58 12.45
N GLY A 227 -2.60 -10.33 12.14
CA GLY A 227 -3.67 -11.31 12.12
C GLY A 227 -3.81 -12.09 10.82
N LEU A 228 -3.10 -11.68 9.76
CA LEU A 228 -3.09 -12.41 8.51
C LEU A 228 -2.45 -13.79 8.67
N HIS A 229 -2.91 -14.74 7.84
CA HIS A 229 -2.27 -16.04 7.73
C HIS A 229 -0.84 -15.88 7.21
N HIS A 230 0.11 -16.75 7.61
CA HIS A 230 1.51 -16.62 7.19
C HIS A 230 1.72 -16.81 5.69
N LEU A 231 0.77 -17.44 4.99
CA LEU A 231 0.76 -17.50 3.52
C LEU A 231 0.31 -16.18 2.86
N GLN A 232 -0.35 -15.29 3.61
CA GLN A 232 -0.80 -13.99 3.10
C GLN A 232 0.18 -12.86 3.41
N LEU A 233 0.82 -12.92 4.58
CA LEU A 233 1.74 -11.89 5.07
C LEU A 233 2.78 -11.46 4.01
N PRO A 234 3.50 -12.37 3.31
CA PRO A 234 4.57 -11.94 2.41
C PRO A 234 4.06 -11.12 1.23
N PHE A 235 2.96 -11.54 0.61
CA PHE A 235 2.38 -10.84 -0.54
C PHE A 235 1.92 -9.44 -0.15
N VAL A 236 1.17 -9.33 0.94
CA VAL A 236 0.66 -8.04 1.45
C VAL A 236 1.82 -7.13 1.87
N MET A 237 2.87 -7.65 2.51
CA MET A 237 4.04 -6.83 2.85
C MET A 237 4.76 -6.27 1.61
N VAL A 238 4.93 -7.05 0.55
CA VAL A 238 5.55 -6.55 -0.70
C VAL A 238 4.64 -5.52 -1.38
N HIS A 239 3.32 -5.73 -1.35
CA HIS A 239 2.35 -4.76 -1.83
C HIS A 239 2.52 -3.42 -1.12
N GLU A 240 2.52 -3.40 0.22
CA GLU A 240 2.68 -2.16 1.00
C GLU A 240 4.06 -1.51 0.81
N MET A 241 5.12 -2.31 0.61
CA MET A 241 6.43 -1.76 0.24
C MET A 241 6.42 -1.15 -1.15
N SER A 242 5.62 -1.65 -2.09
CA SER A 242 5.50 -1.08 -3.43
C SER A 242 4.91 0.33 -3.38
N HIS A 243 3.92 0.57 -2.52
CA HIS A 243 3.47 1.93 -2.21
C HIS A 243 4.61 2.81 -1.67
N GLY A 244 5.44 2.27 -0.77
CA GLY A 244 6.61 2.98 -0.26
C GLY A 244 7.65 3.32 -1.33
N TYR A 245 7.81 2.50 -2.38
CA TYR A 245 8.64 2.83 -3.55
C TYR A 245 7.95 3.76 -4.57
N GLY A 246 6.77 4.28 -4.24
CA GLY A 246 6.11 5.32 -5.02
C GLY A 246 5.21 4.80 -6.14
N PHE A 247 4.65 3.60 -5.97
CA PHE A 247 3.58 3.11 -6.84
C PHE A 247 2.23 3.38 -6.15
N GLY A 248 1.39 4.23 -6.75
CA GLY A 248 0.08 4.57 -6.17
C GLY A 248 -1.04 3.62 -6.57
N ASP A 249 -0.91 2.96 -7.71
CA ASP A 249 -1.95 2.09 -8.25
C ASP A 249 -1.95 0.70 -7.57
N GLU A 250 -3.13 0.28 -7.10
CA GLU A 250 -3.34 -0.98 -6.37
C GLU A 250 -3.02 -2.20 -7.24
N GLY A 251 -3.44 -2.19 -8.51
CA GLY A 251 -3.18 -3.26 -9.48
C GLY A 251 -1.68 -3.43 -9.73
N THR A 252 -0.97 -2.32 -9.89
CA THR A 252 0.49 -2.26 -10.02
C THR A 252 1.18 -2.81 -8.78
N CYS A 253 0.72 -2.45 -7.57
CA CYS A 253 1.29 -2.98 -6.33
C CYS A 253 1.06 -4.49 -6.17
N ASN A 254 -0.12 -4.99 -6.55
CA ASN A 254 -0.41 -6.43 -6.61
C ASN A 254 0.47 -7.14 -7.63
N PHE A 255 0.65 -6.57 -8.82
CA PHE A 255 1.51 -7.13 -9.86
C PHE A 255 2.97 -7.19 -9.43
N LEU A 256 3.49 -6.13 -8.81
CA LEU A 256 4.85 -6.10 -8.26
C LEU A 256 5.03 -7.10 -7.11
N ALA A 257 4.02 -7.28 -6.26
CA ALA A 257 4.03 -8.30 -5.20
C ALA A 257 4.08 -9.71 -5.78
N TYR A 258 3.24 -10.00 -6.77
CA TYR A 258 3.26 -11.27 -7.50
C TYR A 258 4.63 -11.53 -8.13
N LEU A 259 5.13 -10.57 -8.90
CA LEU A 259 6.37 -10.69 -9.65
C LEU A 259 7.57 -10.89 -8.73
N THR A 260 7.62 -10.14 -7.64
CA THR A 260 8.67 -10.26 -6.61
C THR A 260 8.66 -11.65 -5.96
N CYS A 261 7.49 -12.15 -5.58
CA CYS A 261 7.36 -13.47 -4.98
C CYS A 261 7.73 -14.58 -5.98
N ARG A 262 7.23 -14.50 -7.22
CA ARG A 262 7.49 -15.46 -8.30
C ARG A 262 8.98 -15.54 -8.68
N GLN A 263 9.67 -14.41 -8.67
CA GLN A 263 11.11 -14.32 -9.00
C GLN A 263 12.03 -14.58 -7.79
N SER A 264 11.47 -14.68 -6.58
CA SER A 264 12.24 -14.85 -5.35
C SER A 264 13.12 -16.12 -5.40
N GLY A 265 14.32 -16.05 -4.83
CA GLY A 265 15.16 -17.25 -4.63
C GLY A 265 14.61 -18.24 -3.59
N ASN A 266 13.56 -17.88 -2.85
CA ASN A 266 13.00 -18.70 -1.77
C ASN A 266 11.75 -19.48 -2.25
N ALA A 267 11.77 -20.82 -2.11
CA ALA A 267 10.68 -21.68 -2.57
C ALA A 267 9.31 -21.38 -1.92
N PHE A 268 9.30 -21.06 -0.61
CA PHE A 268 8.08 -20.67 0.09
C PHE A 268 7.50 -19.37 -0.48
N LEU A 269 8.34 -18.37 -0.76
CA LEU A 269 7.89 -17.12 -1.36
C LEU A 269 7.35 -17.30 -2.78
N LYS A 270 7.96 -18.18 -3.59
CA LYS A 270 7.43 -18.53 -4.92
C LYS A 270 6.03 -19.13 -4.82
N TYR A 271 5.85 -20.10 -3.92
CA TYR A 271 4.54 -20.71 -3.67
C TYR A 271 3.52 -19.67 -3.21
N VAL A 272 3.87 -18.80 -2.25
CA VAL A 272 2.98 -17.71 -1.79
C VAL A 272 2.57 -16.79 -2.94
N GLY A 273 3.50 -16.41 -3.80
CA GLY A 273 3.20 -15.59 -4.98
C GLY A 273 2.20 -16.26 -5.92
N GLU A 274 2.43 -17.53 -6.25
CA GLU A 274 1.57 -18.28 -7.15
C GLU A 274 0.20 -18.58 -6.52
N LEU A 275 0.14 -18.91 -5.23
CA LEU A 275 -1.11 -19.12 -4.50
C LEU A 275 -1.95 -17.85 -4.47
N TYR A 276 -1.34 -16.68 -4.25
CA TYR A 276 -2.07 -15.41 -4.27
C TYR A 276 -2.58 -15.07 -5.68
N TYR A 277 -1.77 -15.30 -6.72
CA TYR A 277 -2.20 -15.15 -8.10
C TYR A 277 -3.37 -16.09 -8.45
N TRP A 278 -3.27 -17.36 -8.06
CA TRP A 278 -4.36 -18.32 -8.18
C TRP A 278 -5.63 -17.82 -7.49
N ARG A 279 -5.56 -17.24 -6.30
CA ARG A 279 -6.73 -16.67 -5.60
C ARG A 279 -7.39 -15.55 -6.40
N TYR A 280 -6.62 -14.71 -7.10
CA TYR A 280 -7.18 -13.68 -8.00
C TYR A 280 -7.93 -14.32 -9.16
N VAL A 281 -7.31 -15.28 -9.85
CA VAL A 281 -7.91 -15.97 -10.99
C VAL A 281 -9.16 -16.74 -10.57
N ALA A 282 -9.07 -17.50 -9.48
CA ALA A 282 -10.17 -18.25 -8.89
C ALA A 282 -11.34 -17.36 -8.47
N SER A 283 -11.07 -16.23 -7.79
CA SER A 283 -12.13 -15.30 -7.38
C SER A 283 -12.83 -14.66 -8.58
N ASN A 284 -12.10 -14.32 -9.64
CA ASN A 284 -12.72 -13.80 -10.87
C ASN A 284 -13.53 -14.90 -11.57
N TYR A 285 -12.99 -16.12 -11.67
CA TYR A 285 -13.70 -17.22 -12.31
C TYR A 285 -14.98 -17.59 -11.56
N GLN A 286 -14.92 -17.66 -10.22
CA GLN A 286 -16.09 -17.87 -9.37
C GLN A 286 -17.16 -16.80 -9.58
N HIS A 287 -16.77 -15.55 -9.77
CA HIS A 287 -17.72 -14.46 -10.02
C HIS A 287 -18.48 -14.65 -11.35
N PHE A 288 -17.81 -15.10 -12.41
CA PHE A 288 -18.42 -15.30 -13.72
C PHE A 288 -19.08 -16.68 -13.90
N GLN A 289 -18.56 -17.72 -13.25
CA GLN A 289 -18.94 -19.13 -13.42
C GLN A 289 -18.98 -19.87 -12.07
N PRO A 290 -19.91 -19.52 -11.15
CA PRO A 290 -19.93 -20.03 -9.79
C PRO A 290 -20.13 -21.55 -9.71
N GLU A 291 -21.05 -22.11 -10.51
CA GLU A 291 -21.34 -23.56 -10.51
C GLU A 291 -20.16 -24.39 -11.01
N GLU A 292 -19.52 -23.95 -12.10
CA GLU A 292 -18.33 -24.62 -12.62
C GLU A 292 -17.15 -24.50 -11.67
N PHE A 293 -17.00 -23.35 -10.99
CA PHE A 293 -15.95 -23.17 -10.01
C PHE A 293 -16.12 -24.09 -8.78
N GLU A 294 -17.35 -24.30 -8.29
CA GLU A 294 -17.58 -25.26 -7.20
C GLU A 294 -17.21 -26.69 -7.63
N ALA A 295 -17.54 -27.10 -8.86
CA ALA A 295 -17.10 -28.39 -9.40
C ALA A 295 -15.57 -28.46 -9.58
N PHE A 296 -14.92 -27.36 -9.94
CA PHE A 296 -13.46 -27.25 -10.03
C PHE A 296 -12.80 -27.40 -8.65
N LYS A 297 -13.35 -26.72 -7.63
CA LYS A 297 -12.84 -26.71 -6.26
C LYS A 297 -12.80 -28.12 -5.64
N GLN A 298 -13.76 -28.97 -5.97
CA GLN A 298 -13.78 -30.38 -5.53
C GLN A 298 -12.60 -31.21 -6.07
N LYS A 299 -11.93 -30.75 -7.12
CA LYS A 299 -10.75 -31.42 -7.73
C LYS A 299 -9.43 -30.95 -7.13
N LEU A 300 -9.44 -29.93 -6.27
CA LEU A 300 -8.22 -29.44 -5.64
C LEU A 300 -7.65 -30.48 -4.67
N SER A 301 -6.31 -30.55 -4.59
CA SER A 301 -5.67 -31.44 -3.62
C SER A 301 -6.01 -31.03 -2.17
N PRO A 302 -6.16 -31.98 -1.23
CA PRO A 302 -6.46 -31.66 0.16
C PRO A 302 -5.44 -30.68 0.79
N GLY A 303 -4.17 -30.83 0.43
CA GLY A 303 -3.11 -29.94 0.89
C GLY A 303 -3.31 -28.50 0.43
N MET A 304 -3.66 -28.28 -0.84
CA MET A 304 -3.94 -26.93 -1.35
C MET A 304 -5.21 -26.35 -0.72
N VAL A 305 -6.26 -27.16 -0.53
CA VAL A 305 -7.47 -26.74 0.18
C VAL A 305 -7.17 -26.26 1.59
N ASN A 306 -6.27 -26.95 2.31
CA ASN A 306 -5.85 -26.57 3.66
C ASN A 306 -5.01 -25.28 3.72
N ASP A 307 -4.53 -24.78 2.58
CA ASP A 307 -3.73 -23.55 2.49
C ASP A 307 -4.58 -22.30 2.14
N LEU A 308 -5.86 -22.47 1.77
CA LEU A 308 -6.76 -21.41 1.30
C LEU A 308 -7.52 -20.71 2.44
#